data_AF-A0A542SZ12-F1
#
_entry.id   AF-A0A542SZ12-F1
#
_cell.length_a   1.000
_cell.length_b   1.000
_cell.length_c   1.000
_cell.angle_alpha   90.00
_cell.angle_beta   90.00
_cell.angle_gamma   90.00
#
_symmetry.space_group_name_H-M   'P 1'
#
loop_
_entity.id
_entity.type
_entity.pdbx_description
1 polymer ?
#
loop_
_entity_poly.entity_id
_entity_poly.type
_entity_poly.pdbx_seq_one_letter_code
_entity_poly.pdbx_strand_id
1 'polypeptide(L)'
;MDITVQWVRTFWTKRSRGGTAAARRNGVPVGFPLPEVPLDRAHLVRVTERKDFTPEESRMDLNGIPMSLRERDGTLRVFAHCGPLSGLPPRPRRPPAVRLRPGQWVRWQLNHRYSSAAGTADWSYWLDTFNVAYGPVGHEVFLGEPTVLVDECGPVR
;
A
#
# COMPACT_ATOMS: atom_id res chain seq x y z
N MET A 1 -9.26 -5.79 -19.81
CA MET A 1 -8.19 -5.38 -18.90
C MET A 1 -8.77 -5.53 -17.51
N ASP A 2 -8.49 -6.65 -16.85
CA ASP A 2 -9.00 -6.88 -15.49
C ASP A 2 -7.84 -6.68 -14.53
N ILE A 3 -7.59 -5.41 -14.19
CA ILE A 3 -6.60 -5.04 -13.19
C ILE A 3 -7.36 -4.50 -12.01
N THR A 4 -7.24 -5.18 -10.88
CA THR A 4 -7.89 -4.76 -9.64
C THR A 4 -6.83 -4.28 -8.69
N VAL A 5 -6.99 -3.07 -8.17
CA VAL A 5 -6.04 -2.45 -7.25
C VAL A 5 -6.75 -2.02 -5.98
N GLN A 6 -6.16 -2.38 -4.85
CA GLN A 6 -6.44 -1.78 -3.57
C GLN A 6 -5.18 -1.14 -3.00
N TRP A 7 -5.29 0.12 -2.59
CA TRP A 7 -4.25 0.83 -1.86
C TRP A 7 -4.73 1.10 -0.45
N VAL A 8 -4.11 0.43 0.52
CA VAL A 8 -4.29 0.72 1.94
C VAL A 8 -3.14 1.62 2.38
N ARG A 9 -3.48 2.84 2.82
CA ARG A 9 -2.52 3.82 3.34
C ARG A 9 -2.78 4.09 4.81
N THR A 10 -1.86 3.69 5.67
CA THR A 10 -1.91 3.96 7.10
C THR A 10 -0.97 5.11 7.48
N PHE A 11 -1.46 6.10 8.22
CA PHE A 11 -0.69 7.27 8.68
C PHE A 11 -0.69 7.37 10.21
N TRP A 12 0.47 7.64 10.81
CA TRP A 12 0.61 7.85 12.26
C TRP A 12 1.78 8.78 12.59
N THR A 13 1.79 9.30 13.82
CA THR A 13 2.89 10.09 14.39
C THR A 13 3.65 9.28 15.45
N LYS A 14 4.57 9.93 16.16
CA LYS A 14 5.25 9.30 17.32
C LYS A 14 4.29 8.76 18.38
N ARG A 15 3.08 9.30 18.51
CA ARG A 15 2.11 8.92 19.56
C ARG A 15 1.73 7.44 19.50
N SER A 16 1.69 6.84 18.31
CA SER A 16 1.42 5.41 18.11
C SER A 16 2.67 4.56 17.89
N ARG A 17 3.83 4.95 18.43
CA ARG A 17 5.05 4.11 18.38
C ARG A 17 5.08 2.99 19.42
N GLY A 18 4.35 3.13 20.53
CA GLY A 18 4.30 2.13 21.59
C GLY A 18 2.93 2.02 22.27
N GLY A 19 2.82 1.08 23.21
CA GLY A 19 1.63 0.89 24.03
C GLY A 19 0.36 0.52 23.25
N THR A 20 -0.78 0.91 23.81
CA THR A 20 -2.11 0.61 23.25
C THR A 20 -2.34 1.23 21.86
N ALA A 21 -1.76 2.40 21.59
CA ALA A 21 -1.84 3.05 20.30
C ALA A 21 -1.08 2.29 19.19
N ALA A 22 0.08 1.69 19.53
CA ALA A 22 0.79 0.80 18.60
C ALA A 22 0.02 -0.50 18.35
N ALA A 23 -0.70 -1.03 19.35
CA ALA A 23 -1.55 -2.21 19.16
C ALA A 23 -2.69 -1.91 18.17
N ARG A 24 -3.35 -0.75 18.28
CA ARG A 24 -4.37 -0.32 17.31
C ARG A 24 -3.81 -0.19 15.89
N ARG A 25 -2.64 0.46 15.75
CA ARG A 25 -1.94 0.56 14.46
C ARG A 25 -1.63 -0.82 13.87
N ASN A 26 -1.09 -1.73 14.68
CA ASN A 26 -0.70 -3.07 14.24
C ASN A 26 -1.92 -3.95 13.90
N GLY A 27 -3.10 -3.61 14.42
CA GLY A 27 -4.36 -4.26 14.08
C GLY A 27 -5.00 -3.78 12.79
N VAL A 28 -4.45 -2.75 12.12
CA VAL A 28 -4.98 -2.26 10.85
C VAL A 28 -4.84 -3.35 9.78
N PRO A 29 -5.95 -3.78 9.13
CA PRO A 29 -5.88 -4.75 8.06
C PRO A 29 -5.04 -4.26 6.88
N VAL A 30 -4.30 -5.18 6.27
CA VAL A 30 -3.48 -4.94 5.06
C VAL A 30 -4.26 -5.23 3.77
N GLY A 31 -5.52 -5.65 3.90
CA GLY A 31 -6.46 -5.89 2.82
C GLY A 31 -7.89 -5.70 3.32
N PHE A 32 -8.76 -5.23 2.44
CA PHE A 32 -10.18 -5.02 2.70
C PHE A 32 -11.02 -5.68 1.61
N PRO A 33 -12.29 -6.01 1.88
CA PRO A 33 -13.21 -6.40 0.82
C PRO A 33 -13.27 -5.33 -0.27
N LEU A 34 -13.37 -5.76 -1.53
CA LEU A 34 -13.39 -4.88 -2.69
C LEU A 34 -14.82 -4.45 -2.98
N PRO A 35 -15.18 -3.17 -2.89
CA PRO A 35 -16.51 -2.76 -3.35
C PRO A 35 -16.68 -3.07 -4.85
N GLU A 36 -17.89 -2.94 -5.37
CA GLU A 36 -18.03 -2.86 -6.83
C GLU A 36 -17.26 -1.62 -7.31
N VAL A 37 -16.10 -1.86 -7.94
CA VAL A 37 -15.20 -0.83 -8.45
C VAL A 37 -15.09 -1.00 -9.97
N PRO A 38 -15.35 0.06 -10.75
CA PRO A 38 -15.06 0.07 -12.18
C PRO A 38 -13.60 -0.30 -12.46
N LEU A 39 -13.34 -1.00 -13.57
CA LEU A 39 -12.00 -1.52 -13.92
C LEU A 39 -10.90 -0.44 -14.08
N ASP A 40 -11.27 0.83 -14.19
CA ASP A 40 -10.36 1.98 -14.32
C ASP A 40 -10.08 2.70 -12.98
N ARG A 41 -10.65 2.20 -11.87
CA ARG A 41 -10.51 2.78 -10.53
C ARG A 41 -9.79 1.84 -9.57
N ALA A 42 -9.00 2.42 -8.67
CA ALA A 42 -8.46 1.73 -7.50
C ALA A 42 -9.38 1.93 -6.29
N HIS A 43 -9.49 0.90 -5.45
CA HIS A 43 -10.04 1.00 -4.10
C HIS A 43 -8.99 1.61 -3.16
N LEU A 44 -9.22 2.80 -2.64
CA LEU A 44 -8.35 3.47 -1.69
C LEU A 44 -8.92 3.40 -0.28
N VAL A 45 -8.17 2.78 0.63
CA VAL A 45 -8.49 2.74 2.06
C VAL A 45 -7.48 3.59 2.81
N ARG A 46 -7.93 4.69 3.41
CA ARG A 46 -7.10 5.55 4.25
C ARG A 46 -7.36 5.24 5.71
N VAL A 47 -6.28 5.05 6.47
CA VAL A 47 -6.35 4.79 7.90
C VAL A 47 -5.44 5.78 8.60
N THR A 48 -5.95 6.52 9.58
CA THR A 48 -5.17 7.58 10.23
C THR A 48 -5.24 7.49 11.75
N GLU A 49 -4.12 7.77 12.42
CA GLU A 49 -4.06 7.89 13.89
C GLU A 49 -5.05 8.93 14.42
N ARG A 50 -5.27 10.04 13.69
CA ARG A 50 -6.22 11.09 14.08
C ARG A 50 -7.67 10.59 14.19
N LYS A 51 -8.01 9.52 13.45
CA LYS A 51 -9.34 8.89 13.44
C LYS A 51 -9.32 7.54 14.16
N ASP A 52 -8.42 7.37 15.12
CA ASP A 52 -8.25 6.14 15.90
C ASP A 52 -8.04 4.88 15.04
N PHE A 53 -7.43 5.05 13.86
CA PHE A 53 -7.25 3.99 12.86
C PHE A 53 -8.56 3.40 12.32
N THR A 54 -9.65 4.17 12.32
CA THR A 54 -10.87 3.82 11.59
C THR A 54 -10.63 3.91 10.08
N PRO A 55 -10.94 2.86 9.29
CA PRO A 55 -10.77 2.88 7.84
C PRO A 55 -11.74 3.84 7.15
N GLU A 56 -11.23 4.55 6.14
CA GLU A 56 -12.03 5.40 5.25
C GLU A 56 -11.84 4.96 3.81
N GLU A 57 -12.91 4.45 3.21
CA GLU A 57 -12.90 3.90 1.87
C GLU A 57 -13.26 4.95 0.82
N SER A 58 -12.59 4.89 -0.32
CA SER A 58 -12.77 5.82 -1.44
C SER A 58 -12.32 5.18 -2.75
N ARG A 59 -12.56 5.86 -3.87
CA ARG A 59 -12.14 5.42 -5.20
C ARG A 59 -11.24 6.49 -5.80
N MET A 60 -10.25 6.07 -6.59
CA MET A 60 -9.39 6.99 -7.33
C MET A 60 -9.00 6.41 -8.68
N ASP A 61 -8.56 7.25 -9.62
CA ASP A 61 -8.07 6.78 -10.93
C ASP A 61 -6.83 5.89 -10.77
N LEU A 62 -6.74 4.82 -11.56
CA LEU A 62 -5.56 3.95 -11.62
C LEU A 62 -4.29 4.69 -12.05
N ASN A 63 -4.39 5.85 -12.71
CA ASN A 63 -3.22 6.66 -13.06
C ASN A 63 -2.72 7.51 -11.88
N GLY A 64 -3.53 7.66 -10.82
CA GLY A 64 -3.18 8.45 -9.64
C GLY A 64 -2.49 7.66 -8.53
N ILE A 65 -2.48 6.32 -8.60
CA ILE A 65 -1.77 5.51 -7.60
C ILE A 65 -0.26 5.62 -7.81
N PRO A 66 0.55 5.60 -6.74
CA PRO A 66 2.01 5.66 -6.83
C PRO A 66 2.60 4.31 -7.26
N MET A 67 2.18 3.80 -8.41
CA MET A 67 2.60 2.53 -8.98
C MET A 67 2.70 2.60 -10.50
N SER A 68 3.62 1.82 -11.06
CA SER A 68 3.60 1.50 -12.49
C SER A 68 2.89 0.17 -12.70
N LEU A 69 1.84 0.22 -13.53
CA LEU A 69 1.11 -0.93 -14.03
C LEU A 69 1.32 -0.98 -15.55
N ARG A 70 1.91 -2.06 -16.06
CA ARG A 70 2.15 -2.22 -17.49
C ARG A 70 1.87 -3.64 -17.94
N GLU A 71 0.83 -3.81 -18.73
CA GLU A 71 0.51 -5.08 -19.36
C GLU A 71 1.35 -5.28 -20.63
N ARG A 72 1.87 -6.50 -20.81
CA ARG A 72 2.55 -6.93 -22.05
C ARG A 72 2.52 -8.45 -22.14
N ASP A 73 2.20 -8.98 -23.33
CA ASP A 73 2.28 -10.41 -23.65
C ASP A 73 1.51 -11.30 -22.64
N GLY A 74 0.32 -10.85 -22.23
CA GLY A 74 -0.54 -11.57 -21.27
C GLY A 74 0.02 -11.60 -19.83
N THR A 75 0.92 -10.68 -19.48
CA THR A 75 1.44 -10.51 -18.13
C THR A 75 1.33 -9.06 -17.68
N LEU A 76 1.01 -8.86 -16.41
CA LEU A 76 1.01 -7.54 -15.79
C LEU A 76 2.32 -7.31 -15.04
N ARG A 77 3.09 -6.31 -15.47
CA ARG A 77 4.26 -5.82 -14.73
C ARG A 77 3.83 -4.76 -13.71
N VAL A 78 4.14 -5.02 -12.45
CA VAL A 78 3.75 -4.22 -11.28
C VAL A 78 5.01 -3.69 -10.58
N PHE A 79 5.06 -2.39 -10.29
CA PHE A 79 6.17 -1.79 -9.55
C PHE A 79 5.70 -0.61 -8.70
N ALA A 80 5.91 -0.68 -7.39
CA ALA A 80 5.59 0.42 -6.50
C ALA A 80 6.60 1.57 -6.64
N HIS A 81 6.11 2.81 -6.65
CA HIS A 81 6.98 3.99 -6.63
C HIS A 81 7.36 4.33 -5.20
N CYS A 82 8.62 4.73 -5.02
CA CYS A 82 9.08 5.36 -3.79
C CYS A 82 9.57 6.76 -4.19
N GLY A 83 8.86 7.80 -3.77
CA GLY A 83 9.24 9.18 -4.07
C GLY A 83 10.60 9.55 -3.47
N PRO A 84 11.37 10.46 -4.11
CA PRO A 84 12.69 10.87 -3.62
C PRO A 84 12.64 11.61 -2.28
N LEU A 85 11.56 12.33 -1.98
CA LEU A 85 11.32 13.01 -0.70
C LEU A 85 10.78 12.06 0.40
N SER A 86 10.57 10.79 0.08
CA SER A 86 10.02 9.76 0.97
C SER A 86 11.00 8.59 1.20
N GLY A 87 12.29 8.84 0.94
CA GLY A 87 13.40 7.89 0.96
C GLY A 87 13.91 7.47 2.34
N LEU A 88 13.11 7.64 3.40
CA LEU A 88 13.42 7.12 4.72
C LEU A 88 12.36 6.08 5.14
N PRO A 89 12.78 4.89 5.60
CA PRO A 89 14.17 4.44 5.76
C PRO A 89 14.89 4.26 4.40
N PRO A 90 16.22 4.43 4.34
CA PRO A 90 16.99 4.22 3.11
C PRO A 90 16.78 2.81 2.58
N ARG A 91 16.60 2.70 1.26
CA ARG A 91 16.44 1.43 0.55
C ARG A 91 17.62 1.25 -0.41
N PRO A 92 18.77 0.73 0.06
CA PRO A 92 19.98 0.64 -0.77
C PRO A 92 19.78 -0.25 -2.00
N ARG A 93 18.87 -1.23 -1.92
CA ARG A 93 18.44 -2.04 -3.05
C ARG A 93 16.94 -2.27 -2.97
N ARG A 94 16.20 -1.82 -3.99
CA ARG A 94 14.77 -2.11 -4.13
C ARG A 94 14.56 -3.43 -4.89
N PRO A 95 13.55 -4.24 -4.54
CA PRO A 95 13.14 -5.38 -5.35
C PRO A 95 12.78 -4.94 -6.78
N PRO A 96 13.01 -5.80 -7.78
CA PRO A 96 12.58 -5.51 -9.14
C PRO A 96 11.06 -5.53 -9.26
N ALA A 97 10.54 -5.04 -10.39
CA ALA A 97 9.12 -5.17 -10.71
C ALA A 97 8.67 -6.63 -10.74
N VAL A 98 7.48 -6.88 -10.19
CA VAL A 98 6.82 -8.19 -10.19
C VAL A 98 6.07 -8.37 -11.51
N ARG A 99 6.01 -9.60 -12.02
CA ARG A 99 5.19 -9.98 -13.18
C ARG A 99 4.10 -10.93 -12.71
N LEU A 100 2.85 -10.60 -13.01
CA LEU A 100 1.68 -11.40 -12.69
C LEU A 100 1.11 -12.03 -13.96
N ARG A 101 0.76 -13.31 -13.88
CA ARG A 101 -0.11 -14.01 -14.82
C ARG A 101 -1.58 -13.83 -14.39
N PRO A 102 -2.55 -14.05 -15.29
CA PRO A 102 -3.96 -14.03 -14.91
C PRO A 102 -4.24 -14.98 -13.73
N GLY A 103 -5.03 -14.53 -12.77
CA GLY A 103 -5.32 -15.23 -11.50
C GLY A 103 -4.29 -15.02 -10.40
N GLN A 104 -3.16 -14.34 -10.68
CA GLN A 104 -2.15 -14.02 -9.67
C GLN A 104 -2.35 -12.61 -9.12
N TRP A 105 -1.91 -12.42 -7.88
CA TRP A 105 -1.89 -11.10 -7.26
C TRP A 105 -0.69 -10.91 -6.34
N VAL A 106 -0.29 -9.65 -6.16
CA VAL A 106 0.83 -9.25 -5.32
C VAL A 106 0.33 -8.38 -4.16
N ARG A 107 0.93 -8.58 -2.98
CA ARG A 107 0.93 -7.60 -1.89
C ARG A 107 2.30 -6.95 -1.82
N TRP A 108 2.34 -5.63 -1.98
CA TRP A 108 3.57 -4.85 -1.91
C TRP A 108 3.48 -3.83 -0.79
N GLN A 109 4.38 -3.90 0.19
CA GLN A 109 4.38 -3.03 1.37
C GLN A 109 5.62 -2.16 1.42
N LEU A 110 5.45 -0.87 1.70
CA LEU A 110 6.54 0.08 1.90
C LEU A 110 6.14 1.12 2.94
N ASN A 111 7.07 1.43 3.84
CA ASN A 111 6.87 2.43 4.87
C ASN A 111 7.69 3.69 4.62
N HIS A 112 7.17 4.82 5.06
CA HIS A 112 7.84 6.11 4.92
C HIS A 112 7.90 6.80 6.27
N ARG A 113 8.98 7.55 6.51
CA ARG A 113 9.07 8.53 7.60
C ARG A 113 9.47 9.89 7.06
N TYR A 114 8.86 10.93 7.61
CA TYR A 114 9.09 12.32 7.25
C TYR A 114 9.34 13.14 8.53
N SER A 115 10.30 14.05 8.46
CA SER A 115 10.47 15.15 9.41
C SER A 115 10.17 16.46 8.70
N SER A 116 9.73 17.50 9.42
CA SER A 116 9.62 18.83 8.80
C SER A 116 10.97 19.31 8.25
N ALA A 117 10.94 20.21 7.26
CA ALA A 117 12.14 20.74 6.59
C ALA A 117 13.14 21.42 7.54
N ALA A 118 12.72 21.81 8.74
CA ALA A 118 13.57 22.41 9.77
C ALA A 118 14.07 21.40 10.83
N GLY A 119 13.80 20.09 10.67
CA GLY A 119 14.25 19.04 11.60
C GLY A 119 13.66 19.11 13.02
N THR A 120 12.72 20.03 13.24
CA THR A 120 12.24 20.48 14.57
C THR A 120 10.82 20.02 14.89
N ALA A 121 10.10 19.37 13.96
CA ALA A 121 8.76 18.85 14.20
C ALA A 121 8.73 17.32 14.44
N ASP A 122 7.58 16.86 14.93
CA ASP A 122 7.30 15.44 15.13
C ASP A 122 7.39 14.63 13.85
N TRP A 123 7.95 13.42 13.98
CA TRP A 123 8.06 12.49 12.87
C TRP A 123 6.67 12.00 12.46
N SER A 124 6.43 12.04 11.15
CA SER A 124 5.24 11.48 10.51
C SER A 124 5.59 10.19 9.80
N TYR A 125 4.75 9.18 9.93
CA TYR A 125 4.98 7.83 9.45
C TYR A 125 3.79 7.35 8.61
N TRP A 126 4.13 6.59 7.57
CA TRP A 126 3.18 6.11 6.57
C TRP A 126 3.52 4.66 6.27
N LEU A 127 2.50 3.83 6.03
CA LEU A 127 2.63 2.49 5.48
C LEU A 127 1.68 2.40 4.29
N ASP A 128 2.26 2.22 3.12
CA ASP A 128 1.53 1.95 1.89
C ASP A 128 1.55 0.44 1.67
N THR A 129 0.36 -0.15 1.58
CA THR A 129 0.15 -1.54 1.13
C THR A 129 -0.64 -1.51 -0.16
N PHE A 130 -0.03 -2.03 -1.22
CA PHE A 130 -0.65 -2.19 -2.53
C PHE A 130 -1.00 -3.65 -2.74
N ASN A 131 -2.29 -3.95 -2.89
CA ASN A 131 -2.75 -5.23 -3.36
C ASN A 131 -3.16 -5.08 -4.83
N VAL A 132 -2.52 -5.84 -5.72
CA VAL A 132 -2.76 -5.76 -7.17
C VAL A 132 -3.00 -7.15 -7.72
N ALA A 133 -4.17 -7.37 -8.31
CA ALA A 133 -4.53 -8.60 -9.00
C ALA A 133 -4.61 -8.38 -10.51
N TYR A 134 -4.34 -9.44 -11.26
CA TYR A 134 -4.49 -9.48 -12.71
C TYR A 134 -5.41 -10.62 -13.12
N GLY A 135 -6.42 -10.30 -13.93
CA GLY A 135 -7.52 -11.20 -14.27
C GLY A 135 -8.72 -11.05 -13.33
N PRO A 136 -9.81 -11.80 -13.59
CA PRO A 136 -11.01 -11.77 -12.77
C PRO A 136 -10.72 -12.22 -11.34
N VAL A 137 -11.26 -11.47 -10.36
CA VAL A 137 -11.10 -11.76 -8.94
C VAL A 137 -12.40 -11.54 -8.17
N GLY A 138 -12.57 -12.28 -7.08
CA GLY A 138 -13.70 -12.12 -6.18
C GLY A 138 -13.52 -10.94 -5.20
N HIS A 139 -14.63 -10.55 -4.56
CA HIS A 139 -14.73 -9.47 -3.59
C HIS A 139 -13.72 -9.56 -2.43
N GLU A 140 -13.32 -10.77 -2.05
CA GLU A 140 -12.47 -11.02 -0.87
C GLU A 140 -11.03 -11.41 -1.24
N VAL A 141 -10.61 -11.28 -2.50
CA VAL A 141 -9.29 -11.75 -2.97
C VAL A 141 -8.12 -11.25 -2.11
N PHE A 142 -8.19 -10.00 -1.62
CA PHE A 142 -7.12 -9.39 -0.84
C PHE A 142 -7.17 -9.70 0.67
N LEU A 143 -8.14 -10.48 1.12
CA LEU A 143 -8.18 -11.00 2.50
C LEU A 143 -7.34 -12.27 2.66
N GLY A 144 -7.01 -12.95 1.56
CA GLY A 144 -6.23 -14.17 1.55
C GLY A 144 -4.71 -13.96 1.48
N GLU A 145 -4.01 -15.07 1.23
CA GLU A 145 -2.56 -15.09 1.02
C GLU A 145 -2.21 -14.63 -0.41
N PRO A 146 -1.26 -13.69 -0.58
CA PRO A 146 -0.83 -13.24 -1.90
C PRO A 146 -0.02 -14.30 -2.62
N THR A 147 -0.14 -14.35 -3.96
CA THR A 147 0.76 -15.16 -4.79
C THR A 147 2.21 -14.68 -4.66
N VAL A 148 2.39 -13.37 -4.51
CA VAL A 148 3.70 -12.75 -4.32
C VAL A 148 3.61 -11.72 -3.19
N LEU A 149 4.47 -11.85 -2.18
CA LEU A 149 4.66 -10.83 -1.15
C LEU A 149 5.96 -10.08 -1.42
N VAL A 150 5.88 -8.76 -1.49
CA VAL A 150 7.04 -7.86 -1.54
C VAL A 150 7.03 -6.98 -0.31
N ASP A 151 7.90 -7.28 0.65
CA ASP A 151 8.08 -6.46 1.84
C ASP A 151 9.30 -5.53 1.66
N GLU A 152 9.04 -4.26 1.43
CA GLU A 152 10.04 -3.17 1.44
C GLU A 152 9.94 -2.29 2.71
N CYS A 153 9.34 -2.81 3.78
CA CYS A 153 9.31 -2.12 5.06
C CYS A 153 10.69 -2.14 5.70
N GLY A 154 11.27 -0.95 5.89
CA GLY A 154 12.50 -0.82 6.67
C GLY A 154 12.22 -0.54 8.15
N PRO A 155 13.27 -0.48 8.98
CA PRO A 155 13.11 -0.22 10.40
C PRO A 155 12.56 1.20 10.66
N VAL A 156 11.48 1.29 11.44
CA VAL A 156 10.94 2.55 12.00
C VAL A 156 11.59 2.81 13.36
N ARG A 157 12.91 3.03 13.38
CA ARG A 157 13.65 3.48 14.58
C ARG A 157 13.46 4.98 14.81
#